data_AF-A0A518DRN4-F1
#
_entry.id   AF-A0A518DRN4-F1
#
_cell.length_a   1.000
_cell.length_b   1.000
_cell.length_c   1.000
_cell.angle_alpha   90.00
_cell.angle_beta   90.00
_cell.angle_gamma   90.00
#
_symmetry.space_group_name_H-M   'P 1'
#
loop_
_entity.id
_entity.type
_entity.pdbx_description
1 polymer ?
#
loop_
_entity_poly.entity_id
_entity_poly.type
_entity_poly.pdbx_seq_one_letter_code
_entity_poly.pdbx_strand_id
1 'polypeptide(L)' 'MRGHWRIENGLHFLKDRWWDEDRHHTRRPGLSPVMAGLNTIALSIHRLCSDAEQPVRAAADHIAWRPARGLEILGA' A
#
# COMPACT_ATOMS: atom_id res chain seq x y z
N MET A 1 -23.07 4.44 15.72
CA MET A 1 -21.75 3.77 15.69
C MET A 1 -21.14 3.95 14.31
N ARG A 2 -20.13 4.85 14.17
CA ARG A 2 -19.39 5.12 12.92
C ARG A 2 -17.88 5.36 13.17
N GLY A 3 -17.39 5.01 14.37
CA GLY A 3 -16.00 5.26 14.77
C GLY A 3 -15.00 4.35 14.05
N HIS A 4 -15.41 3.12 13.71
CA HIS A 4 -14.57 2.13 13.01
C HIS A 4 -14.18 2.62 11.61
N TRP A 5 -15.15 3.16 10.86
CA TRP A 5 -14.94 3.74 9.54
C TRP A 5 -13.91 4.86 9.50
N ARG A 6 -13.67 5.64 10.56
CA ARG A 6 -12.74 6.78 10.44
C ARG A 6 -11.27 6.34 10.37
N ILE A 7 -10.94 5.22 11.02
CA ILE A 7 -9.59 4.63 11.01
C ILE A 7 -9.46 3.73 9.78
N GLU A 8 -10.48 2.93 9.51
CA GLU A 8 -10.55 2.04 8.34
C GLU A 8 -10.53 2.87 7.04
N ASN A 9 -11.34 3.94 6.93
CA ASN A 9 -11.33 4.83 5.76
C ASN A 9 -9.98 5.49 5.50
N GLY A 10 -9.17 5.78 6.53
CA GLY A 10 -7.86 6.39 6.29
C GLY A 10 -6.89 5.43 5.60
N LEU A 11 -6.85 4.18 6.07
CA LEU A 11 -6.02 3.13 5.50
C LEU A 11 -6.53 2.69 4.13
N HIS A 12 -7.84 2.47 4.00
CA HIS A 12 -8.48 2.09 2.73
C HIS A 12 -8.34 3.21 1.70
N PHE A 13 -8.62 4.47 2.06
CA PHE A 13 -8.40 5.62 1.17
C PHE A 13 -6.97 5.69 0.64
N LEU A 14 -5.98 5.39 1.50
CA LEU A 14 -4.58 5.44 1.11
C LEU A 14 -4.22 4.31 0.14
N LYS A 15 -4.80 3.12 0.32
CA LYS A 15 -4.58 1.99 -0.59
C LYS A 15 -5.31 2.17 -1.93
N ASP A 16 -6.59 2.51 -1.88
CA ASP A 16 -7.43 2.72 -3.07
C ASP A 16 -6.88 3.86 -3.93
N ARG A 17 -6.39 4.93 -3.31
CA ARG A 17 -5.95 6.11 -4.06
C ARG A 17 -4.54 5.99 -4.64
N TRP A 18 -3.63 5.28 -3.99
CA TRP A 18 -2.22 5.25 -4.41
C TRP A 18 -1.79 3.95 -5.06
N TRP A 19 -2.40 2.82 -4.70
CA TRP A 19 -2.15 1.54 -5.35
C TRP A 19 -3.29 1.12 -6.29
N ASP A 20 -4.31 1.98 -6.45
CA ASP A 20 -5.46 1.74 -7.33
C ASP A 20 -6.07 0.35 -7.10
N GLU A 21 -6.16 -0.05 -5.81
CA GLU A 21 -6.59 -1.38 -5.39
C GLU A 21 -7.95 -1.75 -6.01
N ASP A 22 -8.87 -0.79 -6.11
CA ASP A 22 -10.21 -0.94 -6.71
C ASP A 22 -10.19 -1.14 -8.24
N ARG A 23 -9.14 -0.72 -8.95
CA ARG A 23 -9.01 -0.98 -10.40
C ARG A 23 -8.64 -2.44 -10.68
N HIS A 24 -8.21 -3.20 -9.68
CA HIS A 24 -7.88 -4.60 -9.88
C HIS A 24 -9.14 -5.45 -10.09
N HIS A 25 -9.43 -5.77 -11.35
CA HIS A 25 -10.58 -6.60 -11.75
C HIS A 25 -10.37 -8.12 -11.55
N THR A 26 -9.65 -8.51 -10.50
CA THR A 26 -9.39 -9.92 -10.23
C THR A 26 -10.66 -10.61 -9.74
N ARG A 27 -11.31 -11.39 -10.60
CA ARG A 27 -12.59 -12.07 -10.32
C ARG A 27 -12.45 -13.43 -9.61
N ARG A 28 -11.27 -13.76 -9.08
CA ARG A 28 -11.07 -15.03 -8.38
C ARG A 28 -11.44 -14.89 -6.90
N PRO A 29 -12.29 -15.77 -6.36
CA PRO A 29 -12.61 -15.79 -4.93
C PRO A 29 -11.32 -15.88 -4.09
N GLY A 30 -11.24 -15.10 -3.02
CA GLY A 30 -10.11 -15.12 -2.09
C GLY A 30 -8.87 -14.31 -2.50
N LEU A 31 -8.76 -13.82 -3.74
CA LEU A 31 -7.60 -13.00 -4.14
C LEU A 31 -7.66 -11.55 -3.65
N SER A 32 -8.86 -10.99 -3.46
CA SER A 32 -9.01 -9.64 -2.89
C SER A 32 -8.39 -9.54 -1.47
N PRO A 33 -8.69 -10.46 -0.52
CA PRO A 33 -8.02 -10.49 0.78
C PRO A 33 -6.50 -10.64 0.72
N VAL A 34 -5.99 -11.45 -0.21
CA VAL A 34 -4.54 -11.64 -0.40
C VAL A 34 -3.90 -10.33 -0.86
N MET A 35 -4.49 -9.65 -1.83
CA MET A 35 -4.01 -8.36 -2.33
C MET A 35 -4.05 -7.28 -1.24
N ALA A 36 -5.15 -7.20 -0.48
CA ALA A 36 -5.27 -6.28 0.65
C ALA A 36 -4.18 -6.54 1.71
N GLY A 37 -3.83 -7.82 1.93
CA GLY A 37 -2.72 -8.24 2.78
C GLY A 37 -1.37 -7.76 2.26
N LEU A 38 -1.08 -7.96 0.97
CA LEU A 38 0.15 -7.48 0.33
C LEU A 38 0.28 -5.96 0.41
N ASN A 39 -0.80 -5.20 0.16
CA ASN A 39 -0.81 -3.74 0.30
C ASN A 39 -0.57 -3.30 1.75
N THR A 40 -1.08 -4.05 2.73
CA THR A 40 -0.79 -3.79 4.15
C THR A 40 0.68 -4.01 4.48
N ILE A 41 1.27 -5.08 3.96
CA ILE A 41 2.69 -5.40 4.17
C ILE A 41 3.57 -4.32 3.52
N ALA A 42 3.28 -3.93 2.28
CA ALA A 42 4.00 -2.88 1.57
C ALA A 42 3.96 -1.54 2.33
N LEU A 43 2.78 -1.16 2.86
CA LEU A 43 2.64 0.03 3.70
C LEU A 43 3.48 -0.06 4.98
N SER A 44 3.47 -1.21 5.66
CA SER A 44 4.25 -1.42 6.88
C SER A 44 5.75 -1.34 6.62
N ILE A 45 6.24 -1.98 5.54
CA ILE A 45 7.65 -1.90 5.12
C ILE A 45 8.03 -0.46 4.87
N HIS A 46 7.19 0.29 4.16
CA HIS A 46 7.48 1.68 3.87
C HIS A 46 7.57 2.54 5.15
N ARG A 47 6.66 2.33 6.11
CA ARG A 47 6.70 3.03 7.41
C ARG A 47 7.91 2.67 8.28
N LEU A 48 8.47 1.47 8.12
CA LEU A 48 9.55 0.97 8.96
C LEU A 48 10.94 1.18 8.34
N CYS A 49 11.04 1.14 7.01
CA CYS A 49 12.32 1.04 6.29
C CYS A 49 12.61 2.26 5.42
N SER A 50 11.67 3.19 5.26
CA SER A 50 11.87 4.43 4.50
C SER A 50 11.94 5.65 5.40
N ASP A 51 12.37 6.78 4.82
CA ASP A 51 12.49 8.05 5.52
C ASP A 51 11.15 8.44 6.18
N ALA A 52 11.18 8.72 7.49
CA ALA A 52 9.99 9.04 8.28
C ALA A 52 9.31 10.34 7.83
N GLU A 53 10.06 11.24 7.21
CA GLU A 53 9.54 12.51 6.67
C GLU A 53 8.90 12.34 5.29
N GLN A 54 9.13 11.20 4.62
CA GLN A 54 8.58 10.93 3.29
C GLN A 54 7.13 10.44 3.38
N PRO A 55 6.16 11.13 2.75
CA PRO A 55 4.79 10.62 2.68
C PRO A 55 4.74 9.30 1.89
N VAL A 56 3.88 8.37 2.33
CA VAL A 56 3.70 7.06 1.69
C VAL A 56 3.48 7.14 0.19
N ARG A 57 2.71 8.15 -0.24
CA ARG A 57 2.48 8.43 -1.65
C ARG A 57 3.77 8.66 -2.42
N ALA A 58 4.64 9.54 -1.92
CA ALA A 58 5.86 9.91 -2.62
C ALA A 58 6.77 8.68 -2.80
N ALA A 59 6.84 7.81 -1.80
CA ALA A 59 7.60 6.58 -1.90
C ALA A 59 6.99 5.56 -2.85
N ALA A 60 5.65 5.41 -2.84
CA ALA A 60 4.96 4.57 -3.81
C ALA A 60 5.24 5.07 -5.24
N ASP A 61 5.18 6.39 -5.47
CA ASP A 61 5.53 7.01 -6.76
C ASP A 61 7.00 6.74 -7.15
N HIS A 62 7.94 6.84 -6.20
CA HIS A 62 9.35 6.53 -6.45
C HIS A 62 9.60 5.07 -6.80
N ILE A 63 8.92 4.13 -6.12
CA ILE A 63 9.01 2.70 -6.41
C ILE A 63 8.36 2.38 -7.76
N ALA A 64 7.21 3.00 -8.07
CA ALA A 64 6.54 2.84 -9.36
C ALA A 64 7.43 3.34 -10.52
N TRP A 65 8.12 4.47 -10.32
CA TRP A 65 9.05 5.02 -11.30
C TRP A 65 10.34 4.19 -11.44
N ARG A 66 10.85 3.63 -10.35
CA ARG A 66 12.05 2.78 -10.33
C ARG A 66 11.82 1.54 -9.45
N PRO A 67 11.30 0.44 -10.02
CA PRO A 67 10.97 -0.78 -9.27
C PRO A 67 12.14 -1.38 -8.50
N ALA A 68 13.37 -1.22 -9.01
CA ALA A 68 14.60 -1.66 -8.32
C ALA A 68 14.75 -1.05 -6.92
N ARG A 69 14.22 0.16 -6.68
CA ARG A 69 14.25 0.79 -5.36
C ARG A 69 13.42 0.05 -4.33
N GLY A 70 12.35 -0.64 -4.77
CA GLY A 70 11.58 -1.53 -3.90
C GLY A 70 12.42 -2.72 -3.43
N LEU A 71 13.26 -3.27 -4.30
CA LEU A 71 14.18 -4.37 -3.96
C LEU A 71 15.28 -3.89 -3.00
N GLU A 72 15.84 -2.70 -3.24
CA GLU A 72 16.82 -2.07 -2.36
C GLU A 72 16.27 -1.89 -0.94
N ILE A 73 15.00 -1.46 -0.78
CA ILE A 73 14.33 -1.34 0.52
C ILE A 73 14.16 -2.70 1.22
N LEU A 74 13.96 -3.77 0.44
CA LEU A 74 13.84 -5.14 0.95
C LEU A 74 15.20 -5.78 1.29
N GLY A 75 16.31 -5.12 0.97
CA GLY A 75 17.67 -5.66 1.17
C GLY A 75 18.07 -6.73 0.16
N ALA A 76 17.46 -6.72 -1.04
CA ALA A 76 17.74 -7.64 -2.14
C ALA A 76 18.76 -7.09 -3.14
#